data_AF-A0A672FND3-F1
#
_entry.id   AF-A0A672FND3-F1
#
_cell.length_a   1.000
_cell.length_b   1.000
_cell.length_c   1.000
_cell.angle_alpha   90.00
_cell.angle_beta   90.00
_cell.angle_gamma   90.00
#
_symmetry.space_group_name_H-M   'P 1'
#
loop_
_entity.id
_entity.type
_entity.pdbx_description
1 polymer ?
#
loop_
_entity_poly.entity_id
_entity_poly.type
_entity_poly.pdbx_seq_one_letter_code
_entity_poly.pdbx_strand_id
1 'polypeptide(L)'
;MIHFVHPIPEAFHPVPEVLHPAPHPYQPPQVRQPAPHVPSPGESTSRIFYGIMFDAGSTGTRIHIYKFIQKDPGKCLPVLDNEMYHAVKPGLSAYKDNPEEGGNTVRQLLKIAKKTVPEDDWSRTPVVLKATAGLRLLPEDKAHALLREVREVFDESPFFVPNNSVTIMNGTNEGVLAWVTVNFLTGKTLRTVGILDLGGGSTQITFLPKSKKTVQSAPPSYIAQFSLFNNTYQLYTHSYLGNGLYAARLATLGALGADVFTSSCLPKKFREDVTFGGTTYKVSGIPDGYAGYKLCYYEVMRVIKGIVHQPYEVKGSSVFYAFSYYFDRAVESGLIDGSRGGSIEVRDFKKRAKEVCNKMTKYRAISPFLCMDMTYITCLLKEGFGFKDSTVLQLAKKVNNVETSWALGATFDYFRNLNIH
;
A
#
# COMPACT_ATOMS: atom_id res chain seq x y z
N MET A 1 1.08 -37.13 23.18
CA MET A 1 -0.11 -36.42 22.67
C MET A 1 0.25 -35.77 21.36
N ILE A 2 -0.42 -36.18 20.30
CA ILE A 2 -0.21 -35.70 18.93
C ILE A 2 -0.79 -34.29 18.85
N HIS A 3 0.04 -33.27 18.59
CA HIS A 3 -0.40 -31.90 18.42
C HIS A 3 -1.17 -31.76 17.09
N PHE A 4 -2.50 -31.67 17.18
CA PHE A 4 -3.31 -31.20 16.06
C PHE A 4 -3.09 -29.70 15.90
N VAL A 5 -2.28 -29.32 14.91
CA VAL A 5 -2.22 -27.94 14.40
C VAL A 5 -3.36 -27.82 13.40
N HIS A 6 -4.44 -27.13 13.77
CA HIS A 6 -5.54 -26.86 12.85
C HIS A 6 -5.25 -25.63 11.98
N PRO A 7 -5.62 -25.65 10.68
CA PRO A 7 -5.27 -24.62 9.72
C PRO A 7 -5.90 -23.25 10.03
N ILE A 8 -5.21 -22.18 9.62
CA ILE A 8 -5.72 -20.81 9.54
C ILE A 8 -6.95 -20.82 8.58
N PRO A 9 -7.94 -19.92 8.67
CA PRO A 9 -8.96 -19.82 7.62
C PRO A 9 -8.27 -19.62 6.27
N GLU A 10 -8.70 -20.30 5.21
CA GLU A 10 -8.08 -20.25 3.87
C GLU A 10 -7.83 -18.82 3.39
N ALA A 11 -8.71 -17.87 3.70
CA ALA A 11 -8.57 -16.46 3.36
C ALA A 11 -7.35 -15.75 4.01
N PHE A 12 -6.76 -16.32 5.06
CA PHE A 12 -5.61 -15.78 5.80
C PHE A 12 -4.43 -16.75 5.84
N HIS A 13 -4.55 -17.92 5.23
CA HIS A 13 -3.40 -18.76 4.98
C HIS A 13 -2.44 -18.01 4.05
N PRO A 14 -1.13 -18.04 4.30
CA PRO A 14 -0.16 -17.78 3.24
C PRO A 14 -0.41 -18.85 2.18
N VAL A 15 -1.15 -18.49 1.12
CA VAL A 15 -1.43 -19.38 0.01
C VAL A 15 -0.08 -19.75 -0.60
N PRO A 16 0.32 -21.03 -0.67
CA PRO A 16 1.42 -21.44 -1.50
C PRO A 16 1.09 -20.99 -2.91
N GLU A 17 1.86 -20.06 -3.45
CA GLU A 17 1.62 -19.46 -4.74
C GLU A 17 1.48 -20.60 -5.77
N VAL A 18 0.30 -20.74 -6.37
CA VAL A 18 0.19 -21.47 -7.64
C VAL A 18 1.19 -20.75 -8.53
N LEU A 19 2.18 -21.50 -9.03
CA LEU A 19 3.18 -20.98 -9.96
C LEU A 19 2.42 -20.49 -11.20
N HIS A 20 1.95 -19.25 -11.15
CA HIS A 20 1.39 -18.62 -12.33
C HIS A 20 2.54 -18.54 -13.33
N PRO A 21 2.29 -18.88 -14.60
CA PRO A 21 3.30 -18.76 -15.62
C PRO A 21 3.94 -17.37 -15.54
N ALA A 22 5.24 -17.31 -15.86
CA ALA A 22 6.02 -16.07 -15.81
C ALA A 22 5.17 -14.88 -16.25
N PRO A 23 5.18 -13.77 -15.49
CA PRO A 23 4.30 -12.64 -15.77
C PRO A 23 4.41 -12.30 -17.24
N HIS A 24 3.27 -12.21 -17.93
CA HIS A 24 3.26 -11.70 -19.29
C HIS A 24 4.03 -10.38 -19.30
N PRO A 25 4.87 -10.14 -20.32
CA PRO A 25 5.45 -8.82 -20.52
C PRO A 25 4.34 -7.79 -20.37
N TYR A 26 4.59 -6.72 -19.62
CA TYR A 26 3.66 -5.60 -19.49
C TYR A 26 3.12 -5.25 -20.89
N GLN A 27 1.84 -5.53 -21.13
CA GLN A 27 1.16 -5.20 -22.36
C GLN A 27 0.30 -3.97 -22.11
N PRO A 28 0.67 -2.81 -22.68
CA PRO A 28 -0.16 -1.61 -22.56
C PRO A 28 -1.55 -1.86 -23.19
N PRO A 29 -2.63 -1.28 -22.65
CA PRO A 29 -3.96 -1.39 -23.23
C PRO A 29 -3.98 -0.87 -24.68
N GLN A 30 -4.66 -1.56 -25.60
CA GLN A 30 -4.92 -1.02 -26.93
C GLN A 30 -6.00 0.07 -26.85
N VAL A 31 -5.66 1.29 -27.26
CA VAL A 31 -6.57 2.44 -27.28
C VAL A 31 -6.64 3.01 -28.70
N ARG A 32 -7.86 3.31 -29.16
CA ARG A 32 -8.10 4.05 -30.41
C ARG A 32 -7.70 5.52 -30.23
N GLN A 33 -6.97 6.03 -31.21
CA GLN A 33 -6.42 7.39 -31.25
C GLN A 33 -7.52 8.46 -31.19
N PRO A 34 -7.41 9.47 -30.32
CA PRO A 34 -8.04 10.77 -30.54
C PRO A 34 -7.24 11.54 -31.60
N ALA A 35 -7.94 12.32 -32.44
CA ALA A 35 -7.32 13.12 -33.49
C ALA A 35 -6.31 14.14 -32.92
N PRO A 36 -5.14 14.34 -33.57
CA PRO A 36 -4.15 15.31 -33.11
C PRO A 36 -4.65 16.74 -33.35
N HIS A 37 -4.68 17.54 -32.28
CA HIS A 37 -4.86 18.98 -32.37
C HIS A 37 -3.49 19.61 -32.63
N VAL A 38 -3.30 20.25 -33.78
CA VAL A 38 -2.06 20.97 -34.12
C VAL A 38 -2.14 22.38 -33.53
N PRO A 39 -1.22 22.80 -32.63
CA PRO A 39 -1.15 24.18 -32.18
C PRO A 39 -0.43 25.06 -33.21
N SER A 40 -0.88 26.30 -33.36
CA SER A 40 -0.27 27.33 -34.19
C SER A 40 1.15 27.70 -33.69
N PRO A 41 2.09 28.11 -34.56
CA PRO A 41 3.45 28.40 -34.14
C PRO A 41 3.53 29.79 -33.49
N GLY A 42 3.88 29.87 -32.20
CA GLY A 42 4.27 31.15 -31.58
C GLY A 42 4.02 31.33 -30.08
N GLU A 43 3.18 30.53 -29.44
CA GLU A 43 2.91 30.66 -27.99
C GLU A 43 3.66 29.61 -27.18
N SER A 44 4.36 30.07 -26.13
CA SER A 44 4.80 29.25 -25.00
C SER A 44 3.54 28.74 -24.28
N THR A 45 2.96 27.65 -24.79
CA THR A 45 1.70 27.10 -24.30
C THR A 45 1.97 26.15 -23.14
N SER A 46 2.16 26.73 -21.95
CA SER A 46 2.12 25.95 -20.72
C SER A 46 0.74 25.30 -20.59
N ARG A 47 0.66 23.99 -20.74
CA ARG A 47 -0.57 23.20 -20.62
C ARG A 47 -0.76 22.79 -19.17
N ILE A 48 -1.93 23.11 -18.62
CA ILE A 48 -2.38 22.61 -17.32
C ILE A 48 -3.29 21.41 -17.57
N PHE A 49 -3.13 20.35 -16.80
CA PHE A 49 -4.05 19.22 -16.82
C PHE A 49 -4.12 18.54 -15.46
N TYR A 50 -5.19 17.78 -15.26
CA TYR A 50 -5.50 17.14 -13.99
C TYR A 50 -5.58 15.62 -14.14
N GLY A 51 -5.42 14.90 -13.04
CA GLY A 51 -5.69 13.47 -12.96
C GLY A 51 -6.31 13.13 -11.61
N ILE A 52 -7.36 12.32 -11.61
CA ILE A 52 -8.04 11.86 -10.41
C ILE A 52 -7.75 10.37 -10.22
N MET A 53 -7.06 10.03 -9.14
CA MET A 53 -6.73 8.65 -8.78
C MET A 53 -7.37 8.29 -7.45
N PHE A 54 -8.17 7.24 -7.45
CA PHE A 54 -8.70 6.62 -6.25
C PHE A 54 -7.86 5.42 -5.83
N ASP A 55 -7.41 5.43 -4.58
CA ASP A 55 -6.83 4.27 -3.90
C ASP A 55 -7.90 3.63 -3.01
N ALA A 56 -8.46 2.50 -3.46
CA ALA A 56 -9.38 1.68 -2.67
C ALA A 56 -8.60 0.67 -1.82
N GLY A 57 -8.01 1.20 -0.74
CA GLY A 57 -7.25 0.42 0.24
C GLY A 57 -8.12 -0.42 1.17
N SER A 58 -7.51 -1.45 1.76
CA SER A 58 -8.16 -2.37 2.72
C SER A 58 -8.81 -1.73 3.95
N THR A 59 -8.33 -0.57 4.40
CA THR A 59 -8.81 0.10 5.62
C THR A 59 -9.40 1.48 5.37
N GLY A 60 -9.42 1.93 4.12
CA GLY A 60 -9.92 3.24 3.74
C GLY A 60 -9.75 3.49 2.25
N THR A 61 -10.67 4.28 1.69
CA THR A 61 -10.64 4.73 0.29
C THR A 61 -10.15 6.17 0.25
N ARG A 62 -9.24 6.47 -0.68
CA ARG A 62 -8.60 7.79 -0.82
C ARG A 62 -8.83 8.33 -2.22
N ILE A 63 -8.91 9.64 -2.33
CA ILE A 63 -8.90 10.36 -3.60
C ILE A 63 -7.68 11.28 -3.65
N HIS A 64 -6.97 11.20 -4.77
CA HIS A 64 -5.84 12.05 -5.11
C HIS A 64 -6.21 12.84 -6.37
N ILE A 65 -6.16 14.15 -6.30
CA ILE A 65 -6.41 15.05 -7.42
C ILE A 65 -5.11 15.78 -7.69
N TYR A 66 -4.43 15.39 -8.76
CA TYR A 66 -3.15 15.95 -9.14
C TYR A 66 -3.34 17.03 -10.19
N LYS A 67 -2.63 18.15 -10.04
CA LYS A 67 -2.52 19.21 -11.03
C LYS A 67 -1.10 19.23 -11.59
N PHE A 68 -0.97 19.15 -12.91
CA PHE A 68 0.31 19.19 -13.59
C PHE A 68 0.42 20.43 -14.48
N ILE A 69 1.65 20.93 -14.60
CA ILE A 69 2.01 21.99 -15.54
C ILE A 69 3.06 21.44 -16.48
N GLN A 70 2.77 21.52 -17.78
CA GLN A 70 3.69 21.11 -18.84
C GLN A 70 4.01 22.30 -19.71
N LYS A 71 5.26 22.77 -19.63
CA LYS A 71 5.71 23.98 -20.34
C LYS A 71 5.95 23.73 -21.82
N ASP A 72 6.61 22.61 -22.15
CA ASP A 72 6.97 22.24 -23.52
C ASP A 72 6.57 20.78 -23.80
N PRO A 73 5.38 20.55 -24.38
CA PRO A 73 4.96 19.26 -24.92
C PRO A 73 6.06 18.59 -25.75
N GLY A 74 6.44 17.35 -25.39
CA GLY A 74 7.47 16.57 -26.09
C GLY A 74 8.93 16.88 -25.76
N LYS A 75 9.24 17.92 -24.97
CA LYS A 75 10.63 18.23 -24.53
C LYS A 75 10.85 18.06 -23.04
N CYS A 76 9.87 18.40 -22.21
CA CYS A 76 9.99 18.34 -20.75
C CYS A 76 8.91 17.45 -20.15
N LEU A 77 9.27 16.76 -19.06
CA LEU A 77 8.30 16.01 -18.27
C LEU A 77 7.34 16.98 -17.56
N PRO A 78 6.07 16.59 -17.39
CA PRO A 78 5.12 17.36 -16.59
C PRO A 78 5.64 17.58 -15.17
N VAL A 79 5.52 18.82 -14.69
CA VAL A 79 5.83 19.16 -13.30
C VAL A 79 4.55 19.04 -12.48
N LEU A 80 4.63 18.33 -11.36
CA LEU A 80 3.54 18.27 -10.40
C LEU A 80 3.47 19.61 -9.65
N ASP A 81 2.36 20.34 -9.84
CA ASP A 81 2.10 21.64 -9.20
C ASP A 81 1.49 21.45 -7.81
N ASN A 82 0.46 20.61 -7.72
CA ASN A 82 -0.24 20.37 -6.46
C ASN A 82 -0.93 19.00 -6.41
N GLU A 83 -1.14 18.50 -5.19
CA GLU A 83 -2.02 17.37 -4.87
C GLU A 83 -3.10 17.82 -3.89
N MET A 84 -4.36 17.60 -4.26
CA MET A 84 -5.47 17.60 -3.33
C MET A 84 -5.76 16.16 -2.88
N TYR A 85 -5.73 15.93 -1.58
CA TYR A 85 -5.86 14.60 -0.97
C TYR A 85 -7.04 14.56 -0.01
N HIS A 86 -7.84 13.49 -0.07
CA HIS A 86 -8.84 13.20 0.94
C HIS A 86 -9.00 11.69 1.15
N ALA A 87 -9.40 11.28 2.35
CA ALA A 87 -9.52 9.88 2.72
C ALA A 87 -10.76 9.63 3.58
N VAL A 88 -11.42 8.49 3.37
CA VAL A 88 -12.55 8.02 4.18
C VAL A 88 -12.29 6.62 4.72
N LYS A 89 -12.95 6.29 5.83
CA LYS A 89 -12.97 4.96 6.44
C LYS A 89 -14.43 4.55 6.69
N PRO A 90 -14.77 3.24 6.65
CA PRO A 90 -13.91 2.11 6.30
C PRO A 90 -13.56 2.05 4.79
N GLY A 91 -12.69 1.11 4.41
CA GLY A 91 -12.34 0.89 3.01
C GLY A 91 -13.43 0.16 2.23
N LEU A 92 -13.34 0.17 0.90
CA LEU A 92 -14.37 -0.38 0.02
C LEU A 92 -14.70 -1.86 0.31
N SER A 93 -13.71 -2.65 0.75
CA SER A 93 -13.92 -4.07 1.11
C SER A 93 -14.82 -4.31 2.32
N ALA A 94 -15.05 -3.30 3.17
CA ALA A 94 -15.98 -3.42 4.28
C ALA A 94 -17.44 -3.49 3.80
N TYR A 95 -17.74 -3.00 2.59
CA TYR A 95 -19.07 -2.97 2.00
C TYR A 95 -19.34 -4.19 1.08
N LYS A 96 -18.59 -5.28 1.24
CA LYS A 96 -18.72 -6.49 0.40
C LYS A 96 -20.16 -7.01 0.30
N ASP A 97 -20.95 -6.83 1.36
CA ASP A 97 -22.35 -7.28 1.44
C ASP A 97 -23.36 -6.17 1.13
N ASN A 98 -22.89 -4.92 0.97
CA ASN A 98 -23.72 -3.79 0.57
C ASN A 98 -22.99 -2.87 -0.45
N PRO A 99 -22.82 -3.31 -1.72
CA PRO A 99 -22.01 -2.58 -2.69
C PRO A 99 -22.44 -1.14 -2.93
N GLU A 100 -23.74 -0.85 -2.91
CA GLU A 100 -24.33 0.49 -3.10
C GLU A 100 -23.80 1.52 -2.09
N GLU A 101 -23.67 1.13 -0.80
CA GLU A 101 -23.04 1.99 0.20
C GLU A 101 -21.57 2.26 -0.12
N GLY A 102 -20.86 1.24 -0.62
CA GLY A 102 -19.51 1.38 -1.15
C GLY A 102 -19.43 2.42 -2.28
N GLY A 103 -20.35 2.35 -3.24
CA GLY A 103 -20.52 3.35 -4.31
C GLY A 103 -20.75 4.75 -3.78
N ASN A 104 -21.65 4.89 -2.81
CA ASN A 104 -21.95 6.17 -2.17
C ASN A 104 -20.72 6.81 -1.51
N THR A 105 -19.81 6.04 -0.92
CA THR A 105 -18.54 6.59 -0.41
C THR A 105 -17.66 7.17 -1.52
N VAL A 106 -17.59 6.51 -2.68
CA VAL A 106 -16.85 7.01 -3.85
C VAL A 106 -17.52 8.25 -4.42
N ARG A 107 -18.85 8.28 -4.47
CA ARG A 107 -19.66 9.44 -4.89
C ARG A 107 -19.41 10.66 -4.01
N GLN A 108 -19.26 10.48 -2.70
CA GLN A 108 -18.92 11.57 -1.78
C GLN A 108 -17.53 12.14 -2.05
N LEU A 109 -16.53 11.28 -2.28
CA LEU A 109 -15.18 11.71 -2.64
C LEU A 109 -15.14 12.42 -4.01
N LEU A 110 -15.93 11.97 -5.00
CA LEU A 110 -16.05 12.65 -6.29
C LEU A 110 -16.58 14.08 -6.18
N LYS A 111 -17.40 14.40 -5.16
CA LYS A 111 -17.82 15.79 -4.93
C LYS A 111 -16.63 16.70 -4.61
N ILE A 112 -15.57 16.17 -4.00
CA ILE A 112 -14.32 16.92 -3.75
C ILE A 112 -13.60 17.18 -5.06
N ALA A 113 -13.56 16.20 -5.97
CA ALA A 113 -12.97 16.40 -7.30
C ALA A 113 -13.70 17.49 -8.08
N LYS A 114 -15.05 17.49 -8.09
CA LYS A 114 -15.86 18.52 -8.75
C LYS A 114 -15.58 19.94 -8.22
N LYS A 115 -15.29 20.08 -6.92
CA LYS A 115 -14.93 21.37 -6.31
C LYS A 115 -13.48 21.79 -6.58
N THR A 116 -12.63 20.85 -6.95
CA THR A 116 -11.18 21.06 -7.07
C THR A 116 -10.77 21.32 -8.51
N VAL A 117 -11.34 20.58 -9.46
CA VAL A 117 -11.06 20.68 -10.89
C VAL A 117 -12.03 21.68 -11.52
N PRO A 118 -11.55 22.66 -12.32
CA PRO A 118 -12.42 23.58 -13.05
C PRO A 118 -13.41 22.84 -13.96
N GLU A 119 -14.63 23.37 -14.11
CA GLU A 119 -15.69 22.70 -14.89
C GLU A 119 -15.29 22.44 -16.35
N ASP A 120 -14.60 23.40 -16.97
CA ASP A 120 -14.09 23.30 -18.35
C ASP A 120 -13.07 22.17 -18.54
N ASP A 121 -12.47 21.68 -17.46
CA ASP A 121 -11.49 20.59 -17.46
C ASP A 121 -12.10 19.22 -17.10
N TRP A 122 -13.38 19.14 -16.72
CA TRP A 122 -13.98 17.87 -16.27
C TRP A 122 -13.92 16.79 -17.35
N SER A 123 -14.41 17.09 -18.56
CA SER A 123 -14.51 16.14 -19.67
C SER A 123 -13.17 15.64 -20.22
N ARG A 124 -12.05 16.26 -19.83
CA ARG A 124 -10.68 15.86 -20.20
C ARG A 124 -9.88 15.28 -19.03
N THR A 125 -10.40 15.36 -17.81
CA THR A 125 -9.69 14.90 -16.60
C THR A 125 -10.02 13.43 -16.37
N PRO A 126 -9.05 12.50 -16.53
CA PRO A 126 -9.30 11.09 -16.29
C PRO A 126 -9.59 10.83 -14.81
N VAL A 127 -10.60 10.00 -14.57
CA VAL A 127 -10.90 9.43 -13.26
C VAL A 127 -10.65 7.92 -13.27
N VAL A 128 -9.82 7.45 -12.34
CA VAL A 128 -9.38 6.05 -12.26
C VAL A 128 -9.44 5.60 -10.81
N LEU A 129 -9.87 4.36 -10.57
CA LEU A 129 -9.82 3.69 -9.28
C LEU A 129 -9.02 2.40 -9.40
N LYS A 130 -8.04 2.25 -8.51
CA LYS A 130 -7.37 0.97 -8.31
C LYS A 130 -7.60 0.47 -6.89
N ALA A 131 -8.13 -0.74 -6.79
CA ALA A 131 -8.29 -1.43 -5.52
C ALA A 131 -7.07 -2.30 -5.21
N THR A 132 -6.67 -2.39 -3.95
CA THR A 132 -5.46 -3.11 -3.54
C THR A 132 -5.81 -4.42 -2.82
N ALA A 133 -4.99 -4.87 -1.87
CA ALA A 133 -5.16 -6.14 -1.15
C ALA A 133 -6.53 -6.32 -0.50
N GLY A 134 -7.22 -5.23 -0.12
CA GLY A 134 -8.54 -5.31 0.50
C GLY A 134 -9.57 -6.05 -0.35
N LEU A 135 -9.60 -5.75 -1.66
CA LEU A 135 -10.51 -6.42 -2.59
C LEU A 135 -9.93 -7.73 -3.11
N ARG A 136 -8.59 -7.88 -3.17
CA ARG A 136 -7.93 -9.16 -3.54
C ARG A 136 -8.25 -10.29 -2.56
N LEU A 137 -8.55 -9.97 -1.30
CA LEU A 137 -8.90 -10.93 -0.26
C LEU A 137 -10.40 -11.28 -0.21
N LEU A 138 -11.23 -10.63 -1.02
CA LEU A 138 -12.67 -10.93 -1.06
C LEU A 138 -12.97 -12.08 -2.04
N PRO A 139 -14.11 -12.77 -1.86
CA PRO A 139 -14.70 -13.58 -2.91
C PRO A 139 -14.84 -12.79 -4.21
N GLU A 140 -14.56 -13.45 -5.34
CA GLU A 140 -14.48 -12.81 -6.65
C GLU A 140 -15.79 -12.09 -7.02
N ASP A 141 -16.94 -12.72 -6.76
CA ASP A 141 -18.27 -12.16 -7.01
C ASP A 141 -18.50 -10.85 -6.22
N LYS A 142 -18.11 -10.84 -4.95
CA LYS A 142 -18.24 -9.69 -4.05
C LYS A 142 -17.33 -8.53 -4.49
N ALA A 143 -16.09 -8.84 -4.87
CA ALA A 143 -15.16 -7.84 -5.41
C ALA A 143 -15.70 -7.24 -6.72
N HIS A 144 -16.22 -8.07 -7.63
CA HIS A 144 -16.78 -7.60 -8.90
C HIS A 144 -18.05 -6.78 -8.73
N ALA A 145 -18.92 -7.11 -7.76
CA ALA A 145 -20.10 -6.31 -7.44
C ALA A 145 -19.72 -4.89 -6.99
N LEU A 146 -18.74 -4.77 -6.07
CA LEU A 146 -18.22 -3.47 -5.64
C LEU A 146 -17.61 -2.67 -6.80
N LEU A 147 -16.82 -3.30 -7.66
CA LEU A 147 -16.21 -2.60 -8.80
C LEU A 147 -17.25 -2.18 -9.85
N ARG A 148 -18.36 -2.91 -9.98
CA ARG A 148 -19.45 -2.53 -10.89
C ARG A 148 -20.13 -1.25 -10.41
N GLU A 149 -20.49 -1.20 -9.13
CA GLU A 149 -21.05 0.00 -8.52
C GLU A 149 -20.15 1.23 -8.72
N VAL A 150 -18.83 1.07 -8.50
CA VAL A 150 -17.87 2.15 -8.73
C VAL A 150 -17.85 2.62 -10.20
N ARG A 151 -18.00 1.70 -11.16
CA ARG A 151 -18.07 2.07 -12.59
C ARG A 151 -19.32 2.90 -12.87
N GLU A 152 -20.47 2.49 -12.34
CA GLU A 152 -21.72 3.25 -12.48
C GLU A 152 -21.58 4.67 -11.89
N VAL A 153 -20.99 4.79 -10.70
CA VAL A 153 -20.68 6.09 -10.08
C VAL A 153 -19.74 6.96 -10.94
N PHE A 154 -18.78 6.35 -11.65
CA PHE A 154 -17.87 7.06 -12.54
C PHE A 154 -18.56 7.47 -13.84
N ASP A 155 -19.37 6.60 -14.44
CA ASP A 155 -20.10 6.85 -15.68
C ASP A 155 -21.16 7.96 -15.52
N GLU A 156 -21.73 8.11 -14.32
CA GLU A 156 -22.61 9.23 -13.95
C GLU A 156 -21.85 10.55 -13.67
N SER A 157 -20.52 10.50 -13.61
CA SER A 157 -19.69 11.67 -13.33
C SER A 157 -19.37 12.44 -14.62
N PRO A 158 -19.11 13.76 -14.55
CA PRO A 158 -18.75 14.56 -15.71
C PRO A 158 -17.28 14.38 -16.15
N PHE A 159 -16.53 13.53 -15.44
CA PHE A 159 -15.11 13.32 -15.70
C PHE A 159 -14.89 12.36 -16.87
N PHE A 160 -13.73 12.44 -17.50
CA PHE A 160 -13.36 11.45 -18.50
C PHE A 160 -13.18 10.09 -17.81
N VAL A 161 -13.99 9.10 -18.18
CA VAL A 161 -13.87 7.71 -17.69
C VAL A 161 -13.18 6.87 -18.76
N PRO A 162 -11.90 6.53 -18.57
CA PRO A 162 -11.21 5.75 -19.57
C PRO A 162 -11.56 4.26 -19.51
N ASN A 163 -11.17 3.51 -20.54
CA ASN A 163 -11.18 2.05 -20.48
C ASN A 163 -10.29 1.55 -19.32
N ASN A 164 -10.75 0.52 -18.59
CA ASN A 164 -10.07 -0.02 -17.41
C ASN A 164 -9.83 1.02 -16.29
N SER A 165 -10.73 2.02 -16.19
CA SER A 165 -10.76 3.02 -15.11
C SER A 165 -10.85 2.37 -13.73
N VAL A 166 -11.66 1.31 -13.58
CA VAL A 166 -11.92 0.64 -12.30
C VAL A 166 -11.41 -0.80 -12.34
N THR A 167 -10.32 -1.07 -11.63
CA THR A 167 -9.63 -2.38 -11.65
C THR A 167 -8.97 -2.71 -10.32
N ILE A 168 -8.64 -3.99 -10.10
CA ILE A 168 -7.82 -4.43 -8.96
C ILE A 168 -6.35 -4.39 -9.39
N MET A 169 -5.51 -3.73 -8.58
CA MET A 169 -4.08 -3.64 -8.81
C MET A 169 -3.37 -4.90 -8.31
N ASN A 170 -2.53 -5.48 -9.17
CA ASN A 170 -1.58 -6.51 -8.77
C ASN A 170 -0.56 -5.90 -7.78
N GLY A 171 -0.25 -6.61 -6.70
CA GLY A 171 0.70 -6.14 -5.68
C GLY A 171 2.11 -5.83 -6.20
N THR A 172 2.58 -6.51 -7.26
CA THR A 172 3.84 -6.17 -7.94
C THR A 172 3.80 -4.75 -8.50
N ASN A 173 2.69 -4.37 -9.15
CA ASN A 173 2.49 -3.02 -9.69
C ASN A 173 2.36 -2.00 -8.56
N GLU A 174 1.69 -2.34 -7.47
CA GLU A 174 1.57 -1.49 -6.27
C GLU A 174 2.96 -1.08 -5.75
N GLY A 175 3.88 -2.03 -5.61
CA GLY A 175 5.26 -1.76 -5.21
C GLY A 175 6.07 -0.94 -6.22
N VAL A 176 5.97 -1.27 -7.51
CA VAL A 176 6.68 -0.55 -8.59
C VAL A 176 6.20 0.91 -8.68
N LEU A 177 4.89 1.15 -8.68
CA LEU A 177 4.32 2.50 -8.80
C LEU A 177 4.57 3.34 -7.54
N ALA A 178 4.63 2.72 -6.36
CA ALA A 178 5.09 3.40 -5.15
C ALA A 178 6.58 3.78 -5.23
N TRP A 179 7.42 2.89 -5.76
CA TRP A 179 8.83 3.17 -5.98
C TRP A 179 9.04 4.34 -6.97
N VAL A 180 8.25 4.38 -8.04
CA VAL A 180 8.23 5.51 -8.99
C VAL A 180 7.88 6.81 -8.28
N THR A 181 6.81 6.80 -7.49
CA THR A 181 6.35 7.99 -6.74
C THR A 181 7.46 8.55 -5.85
N VAL A 182 8.08 7.72 -5.03
CA VAL A 182 9.12 8.18 -4.09
C VAL A 182 10.37 8.68 -4.83
N ASN A 183 10.83 7.97 -5.86
CA ASN A 183 12.04 8.38 -6.59
C ASN A 183 11.81 9.63 -7.45
N PHE A 184 10.59 9.81 -7.97
CA PHE A 184 10.17 11.06 -8.61
C PHE A 184 10.18 12.22 -7.62
N LEU A 185 9.48 12.09 -6.49
CA LEU A 185 9.36 13.15 -5.49
C LEU A 185 10.69 13.52 -4.84
N THR A 186 11.60 12.55 -4.66
CA THR A 186 12.93 12.82 -4.10
C THR A 186 13.94 13.34 -5.13
N GLY A 187 13.58 13.41 -6.42
CA GLY A 187 14.47 13.83 -7.50
C GLY A 187 15.66 12.89 -7.73
N LYS A 188 15.58 11.64 -7.23
CA LYS A 188 16.69 10.69 -7.24
C LYS A 188 16.61 9.76 -8.45
N THR A 189 17.11 10.23 -9.60
CA THR A 189 17.15 9.43 -10.84
C THR A 189 18.37 8.52 -10.94
N LEU A 190 19.51 8.90 -10.34
CA LEU A 190 20.79 8.14 -10.38
C LEU A 190 21.10 7.34 -9.10
N ARG A 191 20.63 7.81 -7.94
CA ARG A 191 20.82 7.16 -6.63
C ARG A 191 19.48 6.87 -5.99
N THR A 192 18.72 6.00 -6.63
CA THR A 192 17.36 5.65 -6.23
C THR A 192 17.33 5.08 -4.81
N VAL A 193 16.22 5.28 -4.11
CA VAL A 193 15.93 4.69 -2.80
C VAL A 193 15.03 3.47 -2.95
N GLY A 194 15.08 2.58 -1.96
CA GLY A 194 14.09 1.52 -1.83
C GLY A 194 12.82 2.04 -1.15
N ILE A 195 11.73 1.30 -1.27
CA ILE A 195 10.48 1.56 -0.57
C ILE A 195 10.00 0.35 0.22
N LEU A 196 9.30 0.62 1.31
CA LEU A 196 8.54 -0.33 2.11
C LEU A 196 7.14 0.25 2.32
N ASP A 197 6.13 -0.45 1.80
CA ASP A 197 4.73 -0.11 2.04
C ASP A 197 4.11 -1.16 2.96
N LEU A 198 3.51 -0.73 4.07
CA LEU A 198 2.75 -1.61 4.96
C LEU A 198 1.29 -1.17 4.94
N GLY A 199 0.54 -1.76 4.02
CA GLY A 199 -0.91 -1.63 3.96
C GLY A 199 -1.62 -2.49 5.00
N GLY A 200 -2.96 -2.49 4.97
CA GLY A 200 -3.77 -3.30 5.89
C GLY A 200 -3.82 -4.79 5.52
N GLY A 201 -3.92 -5.09 4.21
CA GLY A 201 -4.01 -6.46 3.69
C GLY A 201 -2.71 -7.04 3.12
N SER A 202 -1.77 -6.20 2.66
CA SER A 202 -0.46 -6.63 2.16
C SER A 202 0.66 -5.69 2.59
N THR A 203 1.90 -6.14 2.41
CA THR A 203 3.09 -5.30 2.49
C THR A 203 3.97 -5.49 1.25
N GLN A 204 4.60 -4.41 0.81
CA GLN A 204 5.42 -4.38 -0.38
C GLN A 204 6.84 -3.92 -0.05
N ILE A 205 7.80 -4.51 -0.74
CA ILE A 205 9.19 -4.08 -0.76
C ILE A 205 9.61 -3.93 -2.21
N THR A 206 10.14 -2.77 -2.57
CA THR A 206 10.62 -2.52 -3.94
C THR A 206 11.90 -1.70 -3.92
N PHE A 207 12.91 -2.13 -4.66
CA PHE A 207 14.16 -1.38 -4.81
C PHE A 207 14.91 -1.78 -6.08
N LEU A 208 15.79 -0.90 -6.55
CA LEU A 208 16.72 -1.19 -7.63
C LEU A 208 17.93 -1.97 -7.07
N PRO A 209 18.12 -3.25 -7.44
CA PRO A 209 19.27 -4.03 -6.97
C PRO A 209 20.59 -3.50 -7.54
N LYS A 210 21.62 -3.38 -6.71
CA LYS A 210 23.00 -3.05 -7.12
C LYS A 210 23.86 -4.30 -7.26
N SER A 211 23.50 -5.39 -6.59
CA SER A 211 24.23 -6.65 -6.65
C SER A 211 23.59 -7.64 -7.63
N LYS A 212 24.39 -8.17 -8.56
CA LYS A 212 23.98 -9.29 -9.44
C LYS A 212 23.50 -10.50 -8.62
N LYS A 213 24.07 -10.72 -7.43
CA LYS A 213 23.68 -11.81 -6.54
C LYS A 213 22.22 -11.70 -6.11
N THR A 214 21.73 -10.49 -5.85
CA THR A 214 20.31 -10.25 -5.50
C THR A 214 19.39 -10.68 -6.63
N VAL A 215 19.73 -10.31 -7.87
CA VAL A 215 18.93 -10.67 -9.06
C VAL A 215 18.97 -12.19 -9.32
N GLN A 216 20.13 -12.82 -9.14
CA GLN A 216 20.32 -14.25 -9.37
C GLN A 216 19.70 -15.14 -8.29
N SER A 217 19.67 -14.70 -7.04
CA SER A 217 19.15 -15.49 -5.91
C SER A 217 17.65 -15.26 -5.66
N ALA A 218 17.07 -14.19 -6.18
CA ALA A 218 15.65 -13.90 -6.02
C ALA A 218 14.80 -14.82 -6.91
N PRO A 219 13.57 -15.16 -6.49
CA PRO A 219 12.61 -15.81 -7.38
C PRO A 219 12.40 -14.97 -8.66
N PRO A 220 12.28 -15.57 -9.85
CA PRO A 220 12.10 -14.82 -11.09
C PRO A 220 10.90 -13.87 -11.08
N SER A 221 9.80 -14.27 -10.43
CA SER A 221 8.59 -13.44 -10.26
C SER A 221 8.81 -12.17 -9.44
N TYR A 222 9.92 -12.07 -8.72
CA TYR A 222 10.24 -10.91 -7.86
C TYR A 222 11.10 -9.88 -8.61
N ILE A 223 11.50 -10.17 -9.84
CA ILE A 223 12.26 -9.27 -10.69
C ILE A 223 11.33 -8.70 -11.75
N ALA A 224 10.94 -7.44 -11.58
CA ALA A 224 10.10 -6.73 -12.54
C ALA A 224 10.93 -5.81 -13.43
N GLN A 225 10.66 -5.85 -14.74
CA GLN A 225 11.16 -4.85 -15.67
C GLN A 225 10.11 -3.74 -15.80
N PHE A 226 10.55 -2.50 -15.63
CA PHE A 226 9.68 -1.35 -15.73
C PHE A 226 10.39 -0.22 -16.47
N SER A 227 9.76 0.28 -17.53
CA SER A 227 10.30 1.42 -18.27
C SER A 227 9.58 2.70 -17.87
N LEU A 228 10.32 3.77 -17.58
CA LEU A 228 9.80 5.10 -17.31
C LEU A 228 10.78 6.17 -17.78
N PHE A 229 10.27 7.22 -18.43
CA PHE A 229 11.06 8.35 -18.92
C PHE A 229 12.30 7.91 -19.72
N ASN A 230 12.10 7.04 -20.71
CA ASN A 230 13.13 6.47 -21.59
C ASN A 230 14.21 5.61 -20.90
N ASN A 231 14.02 5.27 -19.63
CA ASN A 231 14.90 4.36 -18.89
C ASN A 231 14.17 3.06 -18.58
N THR A 232 14.85 1.93 -18.69
CA THR A 232 14.33 0.62 -18.25
C THR A 232 15.04 0.20 -16.98
N TYR A 233 14.26 -0.03 -15.93
CA TYR A 233 14.72 -0.46 -14.63
C TYR A 233 14.40 -1.93 -14.42
N GLN A 234 15.35 -2.66 -13.84
CA GLN A 234 15.13 -4.01 -13.34
C GLN A 234 15.02 -3.94 -11.82
N LEU A 235 13.79 -3.95 -11.31
CA LEU A 235 13.51 -3.77 -9.88
C LEU A 235 13.34 -5.13 -9.21
N TYR A 236 13.86 -5.27 -7.99
CA TYR A 236 13.35 -6.27 -7.06
C TYR A 236 12.05 -5.71 -6.49
N THR A 237 10.96 -6.45 -6.60
CA THR A 237 9.66 -6.05 -6.07
C THR A 237 8.89 -7.29 -5.66
N HIS A 238 8.23 -7.23 -4.50
CA HIS A 238 7.29 -8.26 -4.11
C HIS A 238 6.22 -7.71 -3.17
N SER A 239 5.02 -8.29 -3.29
CA SER A 239 3.86 -8.00 -2.45
C SER A 239 3.46 -9.23 -1.67
N TYR A 240 3.63 -9.20 -0.36
CA TYR A 240 3.19 -10.27 0.54
C TYR A 240 1.72 -10.04 0.91
N LEU A 241 0.81 -10.67 0.15
CA LEU A 241 -0.63 -10.66 0.44
C LEU A 241 -0.93 -11.45 1.72
N GLY A 242 -1.79 -10.93 2.59
CA GLY A 242 -2.03 -11.50 3.93
C GLY A 242 -1.03 -11.04 5.00
N ASN A 243 0.05 -10.36 4.60
CA ASN A 243 1.07 -9.81 5.51
C ASN A 243 0.98 -8.29 5.67
N GLY A 244 -0.15 -7.68 5.32
CA GLY A 244 -0.47 -6.31 5.77
C GLY A 244 -0.73 -6.28 7.28
N LEU A 245 -0.72 -5.10 7.89
CA LEU A 245 -0.78 -4.98 9.35
C LEU A 245 -2.03 -5.65 9.94
N TYR A 246 -3.21 -5.40 9.38
CA TYR A 246 -4.47 -5.95 9.90
C TYR A 246 -4.61 -7.45 9.61
N ALA A 247 -4.22 -7.89 8.42
CA ALA A 247 -4.20 -9.31 8.08
C ALA A 247 -3.23 -10.08 8.99
N ALA A 248 -2.05 -9.52 9.25
CA ALA A 248 -1.06 -10.09 10.16
C ALA A 248 -1.52 -10.12 11.61
N ARG A 249 -2.31 -9.13 12.08
CA ARG A 249 -2.95 -9.21 13.40
C ARG A 249 -3.81 -10.46 13.51
N LEU A 250 -4.71 -10.68 12.54
CA LEU A 250 -5.61 -11.83 12.53
C LEU A 250 -4.83 -13.15 12.45
N ALA A 251 -3.79 -13.22 11.61
CA ALA A 251 -2.92 -14.38 11.52
C ALA A 251 -2.16 -14.64 12.84
N THR A 252 -1.70 -13.59 13.53
CA THR A 252 -0.99 -13.70 14.82
C THR A 252 -1.92 -14.14 15.94
N LEU A 253 -3.14 -13.61 15.95
CA LEU A 253 -4.18 -13.94 16.93
C LEU A 253 -4.60 -15.41 16.88
N GLY A 254 -4.35 -16.08 15.75
CA GLY A 254 -4.60 -17.50 15.57
C GLY A 254 -6.10 -17.81 15.55
N ALA A 255 -6.63 -18.23 14.42
CA ALA A 255 -7.94 -18.87 14.36
C ALA A 255 -7.87 -20.25 15.00
N LEU A 256 -7.74 -20.30 16.32
CA LEU A 256 -7.62 -21.53 17.10
C LEU A 256 -8.99 -22.21 17.28
N GLY A 257 -9.83 -22.25 16.24
CA GLY A 257 -11.15 -22.90 16.27
C GLY A 257 -12.06 -22.49 17.43
N ALA A 258 -11.75 -21.37 18.10
CA ALA A 258 -12.43 -20.88 19.28
C ALA A 258 -13.24 -19.65 18.91
N ASP A 259 -14.39 -19.47 19.57
CA ASP A 259 -15.24 -18.28 19.39
C ASP A 259 -14.53 -16.97 19.74
N VAL A 260 -13.37 -17.03 20.42
CA VAL A 260 -12.56 -15.89 20.85
C VAL A 260 -11.09 -16.13 20.52
N PHE A 261 -10.50 -15.19 19.79
CA PHE A 261 -9.11 -15.19 19.37
C PHE A 261 -8.24 -14.58 20.47
N THR A 262 -7.18 -15.28 20.91
CA THR A 262 -6.38 -14.83 22.07
C THR A 262 -4.91 -14.68 21.75
N SER A 263 -4.24 -13.67 22.33
CA SER A 263 -2.80 -13.45 22.09
C SER A 263 -2.06 -12.89 23.30
N SER A 264 -0.78 -13.27 23.45
CA SER A 264 0.14 -12.68 24.44
C SER A 264 0.64 -11.27 24.06
N CYS A 265 0.29 -10.78 22.87
CA CYS A 265 0.49 -9.40 22.44
C CYS A 265 -0.56 -8.43 23.03
N LEU A 266 -1.60 -8.94 23.70
CA LEU A 266 -2.70 -8.15 24.26
C LEU A 266 -2.69 -8.19 25.80
N PRO A 267 -3.18 -7.12 26.48
CA PRO A 267 -3.33 -7.13 27.94
C PRO A 267 -4.26 -8.27 28.41
N LYS A 268 -3.95 -8.93 29.53
CA LYS A 268 -4.73 -10.09 30.04
C LYS A 268 -6.24 -9.85 30.15
N LYS A 269 -6.65 -8.64 30.53
CA LYS A 269 -8.07 -8.25 30.70
C LYS A 269 -8.69 -7.62 29.45
N PHE A 270 -7.96 -7.57 28.34
CA PHE A 270 -8.47 -7.02 27.09
C PHE A 270 -9.49 -7.98 26.48
N ARG A 271 -10.65 -7.44 26.06
CA ARG A 271 -11.73 -8.14 25.36
C ARG A 271 -12.50 -7.12 24.53
N GLU A 272 -12.44 -7.23 23.21
CA GLU A 272 -13.14 -6.34 22.27
C GLU A 272 -13.52 -7.08 20.98
N ASP A 273 -14.44 -6.50 20.21
CA ASP A 273 -14.80 -6.98 18.87
C ASP A 273 -14.03 -6.17 17.82
N VAL A 274 -13.40 -6.85 16.87
CA VAL A 274 -12.61 -6.22 15.80
C VAL A 274 -13.16 -6.61 14.45
N THR A 275 -13.45 -5.61 13.61
CA THR A 275 -13.93 -5.83 12.24
C THR A 275 -12.82 -5.61 11.23
N PHE A 276 -12.62 -6.57 10.32
CA PHE A 276 -11.73 -6.44 9.17
C PHE A 276 -12.29 -7.21 7.97
N GLY A 277 -12.28 -6.59 6.79
CA GLY A 277 -12.83 -7.19 5.56
C GLY A 277 -14.33 -7.54 5.67
N GLY A 278 -15.09 -6.74 6.43
CA GLY A 278 -16.52 -6.97 6.67
C GLY A 278 -16.83 -8.16 7.59
N THR A 279 -15.83 -8.73 8.28
CA THR A 279 -16.02 -9.82 9.25
C THR A 279 -15.59 -9.35 10.63
N THR A 280 -16.40 -9.66 11.66
CA THR A 280 -16.14 -9.31 13.06
C THR A 280 -15.58 -10.49 13.83
N TYR A 281 -14.52 -10.26 14.59
CA TYR A 281 -13.80 -11.24 15.38
C TYR A 281 -13.78 -10.82 16.85
N LYS A 282 -14.12 -11.73 17.76
CA LYS A 282 -13.96 -11.50 19.20
C LYS A 282 -12.51 -11.75 19.57
N VAL A 283 -11.86 -10.77 20.18
CA VAL A 283 -10.43 -10.85 20.51
C VAL A 283 -10.20 -10.60 21.99
N SER A 284 -9.26 -11.32 22.59
CA SER A 284 -8.88 -11.12 24.00
C SER A 284 -7.39 -11.31 24.28
N GLY A 285 -6.94 -10.78 25.41
CA GLY A 285 -5.70 -11.26 26.02
C GLY A 285 -5.87 -12.67 26.58
N ILE A 286 -4.75 -13.36 26.84
CA ILE A 286 -4.75 -14.68 27.49
C ILE A 286 -5.03 -14.47 28.99
N PRO A 287 -6.19 -14.89 29.54
CA PRO A 287 -6.60 -14.54 30.90
C PRO A 287 -5.61 -14.98 31.98
N ASP A 288 -5.18 -16.25 31.92
CA ASP A 288 -4.24 -16.86 32.89
C ASP A 288 -2.80 -16.91 32.35
N GLY A 289 -2.56 -16.30 31.19
CA GLY A 289 -1.26 -16.34 30.52
C GLY A 289 -0.33 -15.20 30.92
N TYR A 290 0.87 -15.22 30.35
CA TYR A 290 1.79 -14.09 30.38
C TYR A 290 1.66 -13.28 29.09
N ALA A 291 1.77 -11.96 29.21
CA ALA A 291 1.79 -11.04 28.08
C ALA A 291 3.14 -10.30 28.07
N GLY A 292 3.59 -9.89 26.89
CA GLY A 292 4.81 -9.10 26.75
C GLY A 292 5.58 -9.38 25.47
N TYR A 293 6.60 -8.55 25.22
CA TYR A 293 7.30 -8.52 23.94
C TYR A 293 7.85 -9.88 23.51
N LYS A 294 8.48 -10.64 24.42
CA LYS A 294 9.11 -11.92 24.06
C LYS A 294 8.10 -12.95 23.57
N LEU A 295 6.96 -13.09 24.26
CA LEU A 295 5.91 -14.03 23.90
C LEU A 295 5.19 -13.59 22.62
N CYS A 296 4.86 -12.31 22.53
CA CYS A 296 4.30 -11.71 21.33
C CYS A 296 5.20 -11.91 20.10
N TYR A 297 6.53 -11.75 20.26
CA TYR A 297 7.49 -11.97 19.19
C TYR A 297 7.48 -13.41 18.68
N TYR A 298 7.30 -14.40 19.56
CA TYR A 298 7.19 -15.80 19.14
C TYR A 298 5.92 -16.08 18.35
N GLU A 299 4.78 -15.49 18.74
CA GLU A 299 3.52 -15.60 17.99
C GLU A 299 3.67 -14.97 16.60
N VAL A 300 4.12 -13.72 16.55
CA VAL A 300 4.37 -12.96 15.32
C VAL A 300 5.36 -13.67 14.39
N MET A 301 6.42 -14.25 14.93
CA MET A 301 7.46 -14.92 14.12
C MET A 301 6.89 -16.10 13.34
N ARG A 302 5.82 -16.76 13.80
CA ARG A 302 5.14 -17.84 13.07
C ARG A 302 4.44 -17.34 11.80
N VAL A 303 4.06 -16.06 11.76
CA VAL A 303 3.38 -15.40 10.62
C VAL A 303 4.38 -14.87 9.59
N ILE A 304 5.65 -14.72 9.96
CA ILE A 304 6.70 -14.16 9.09
C ILE A 304 7.66 -15.25 8.56
N LYS A 305 8.09 -16.15 9.44
CA LYS A 305 9.18 -17.08 9.14
C LYS A 305 8.78 -18.05 8.03
N GLY A 306 9.58 -18.08 6.96
CA GLY A 306 9.37 -18.98 5.82
C GLY A 306 8.39 -18.45 4.77
N ILE A 307 7.74 -17.30 5.01
CA ILE A 307 6.81 -16.66 4.07
C ILE A 307 7.49 -15.49 3.37
N VAL A 308 8.21 -14.67 4.15
CA VAL A 308 8.87 -13.47 3.62
C VAL A 308 10.28 -13.81 3.14
N HIS A 309 10.58 -13.45 1.88
CA HIS A 309 11.91 -13.65 1.30
C HIS A 309 12.89 -12.59 1.81
N GLN A 310 14.10 -13.02 2.15
CA GLN A 310 15.21 -12.15 2.56
C GLN A 310 16.14 -11.83 1.37
N PRO A 311 15.96 -10.70 0.68
CA PRO A 311 16.89 -10.28 -0.37
C PRO A 311 18.30 -10.03 0.18
N TYR A 312 19.32 -10.49 -0.56
CA TYR A 312 20.72 -10.42 -0.14
C TYR A 312 21.19 -8.99 0.20
N GLU A 313 20.80 -8.01 -0.61
CA GLU A 313 21.31 -6.63 -0.56
C GLU A 313 20.65 -5.74 0.49
N VAL A 314 19.51 -6.16 1.05
CA VAL A 314 18.83 -5.42 2.13
C VAL A 314 19.66 -5.38 3.42
N LYS A 315 20.70 -6.22 3.52
CA LYS A 315 21.73 -6.21 4.58
C LYS A 315 22.78 -5.11 4.44
N GLY A 316 22.72 -4.30 3.36
CA GLY A 316 23.65 -3.22 3.05
C GLY A 316 23.25 -1.85 3.61
N SER A 317 23.92 -0.80 3.14
CA SER A 317 23.73 0.61 3.52
C SER A 317 22.69 1.37 2.66
N SER A 318 21.78 0.65 2.01
CA SER A 318 20.74 1.26 1.18
C SER A 318 19.68 1.94 2.04
N VAL A 319 19.26 3.13 1.63
CA VAL A 319 18.20 3.91 2.31
C VAL A 319 16.84 3.47 1.76
N PHE A 320 15.91 3.18 2.67
CA PHE A 320 14.53 2.85 2.34
C PHE A 320 13.57 3.91 2.87
N TYR A 321 12.58 4.28 2.07
CA TYR A 321 11.43 5.03 2.52
C TYR A 321 10.35 4.05 2.98
N ALA A 322 9.91 4.18 4.22
CA ALA A 322 8.83 3.38 4.78
C ALA A 322 7.62 4.28 5.07
N PHE A 323 6.44 3.86 4.64
CA PHE A 323 5.22 4.67 4.77
C PHE A 323 4.01 3.79 5.09
N SER A 324 2.80 4.36 4.99
CA SER A 324 1.56 3.73 5.46
C SER A 324 1.67 3.34 6.94
N TYR A 325 1.41 2.09 7.31
CA TYR A 325 1.41 1.71 8.72
C TYR A 325 2.80 1.65 9.37
N TYR A 326 3.89 1.65 8.62
CA TYR A 326 5.20 1.91 9.23
C TYR A 326 5.25 3.30 9.86
N PHE A 327 4.74 4.30 9.14
CA PHE A 327 4.67 5.69 9.60
C PHE A 327 3.68 5.82 10.76
N ASP A 328 2.45 5.34 10.59
CA ASP A 328 1.40 5.50 11.61
C ASP A 328 1.80 4.91 12.97
N ARG A 329 2.37 3.68 12.97
CA ARG A 329 2.80 3.02 14.21
C ARG A 329 4.02 3.70 14.84
N ALA A 330 4.91 4.26 14.02
CA ALA A 330 6.03 5.05 14.53
C ALA A 330 5.55 6.34 15.20
N VAL A 331 4.53 7.02 14.66
CA VAL A 331 3.91 8.20 15.29
C VAL A 331 3.19 7.82 16.58
N GLU A 332 2.29 6.83 16.54
CA GLU A 332 1.50 6.40 17.70
C GLU A 332 2.35 5.88 18.86
N SER A 333 3.48 5.26 18.54
CA SER A 333 4.43 4.83 19.56
C SER A 333 5.36 5.95 20.04
N GLY A 334 5.39 7.11 19.37
CA GLY A 334 6.23 8.26 19.69
C GLY A 334 7.69 8.09 19.28
N LEU A 335 7.97 7.37 18.19
CA LEU A 335 9.30 7.27 17.57
C LEU A 335 9.63 8.47 16.68
N ILE A 336 8.63 9.02 16.01
CA ILE A 336 8.78 10.14 15.07
C ILE A 336 7.68 11.18 15.31
N ASP A 337 7.87 12.36 14.74
CA ASP A 337 6.85 13.41 14.69
C ASP A 337 5.88 13.17 13.53
N GLY A 338 4.58 13.32 13.79
CA GLY A 338 3.53 13.07 12.80
C GLY A 338 3.45 14.08 11.66
N SER A 339 4.06 15.27 11.79
CA SER A 339 4.03 16.31 10.76
C SER A 339 5.28 16.26 9.88
N ARG A 340 6.45 16.01 10.48
CA ARG A 340 7.75 16.02 9.78
C ARG A 340 8.23 14.64 9.36
N GLY A 341 7.69 13.57 9.96
CA GLY A 341 8.25 12.24 9.86
C GLY A 341 9.58 12.12 10.60
N GLY A 342 10.46 11.21 10.14
CA GLY A 342 11.77 11.05 10.75
C GLY A 342 12.64 9.98 10.10
N SER A 343 13.94 10.07 10.39
CA SER A 343 14.94 9.08 10.03
C SER A 343 15.26 8.25 11.26
N ILE A 344 14.94 6.96 11.24
CA ILE A 344 15.20 6.04 12.36
C ILE A 344 15.94 4.81 11.89
N GLU A 345 16.46 4.03 12.82
CA GLU A 345 17.05 2.74 12.52
C GLU A 345 16.11 1.58 12.88
N VAL A 346 16.31 0.42 12.27
CA VAL A 346 15.50 -0.78 12.56
C VAL A 346 15.54 -1.16 14.05
N ARG A 347 16.67 -0.92 14.75
CA ARG A 347 16.77 -1.14 16.20
C ARG A 347 15.82 -0.27 17.02
N ASP A 348 15.41 0.89 16.52
CA ASP A 348 14.53 1.80 17.24
C ASP A 348 13.10 1.24 17.32
N PHE A 349 12.61 0.61 16.24
CA PHE A 349 11.36 -0.15 16.27
C PHE A 349 11.40 -1.25 17.34
N LYS A 350 12.49 -2.03 17.40
CA LYS A 350 12.68 -3.08 18.41
C LYS A 350 12.68 -2.54 19.83
N LYS A 351 13.40 -1.44 20.06
CA LYS A 351 13.47 -0.79 21.39
C LYS A 351 12.08 -0.32 21.81
N ARG A 352 11.36 0.39 20.93
CA ARG A 352 10.04 0.92 21.24
C ARG A 352 8.99 -0.18 21.37
N ALA A 353 9.06 -1.25 20.59
CA ALA A 353 8.18 -2.41 20.74
C ALA A 353 8.27 -3.01 22.15
N LYS A 354 9.49 -3.18 22.68
CA LYS A 354 9.70 -3.63 24.07
C LYS A 354 9.05 -2.68 25.09
N GLU A 355 9.24 -1.37 24.92
CA GLU A 355 8.69 -0.35 25.82
C GLU A 355 7.15 -0.36 25.80
N VAL A 356 6.54 -0.42 24.61
CA VAL A 356 5.08 -0.47 24.43
C VAL A 356 4.51 -1.75 25.03
N CYS A 357 5.12 -2.91 24.75
CA CYS A 357 4.65 -4.20 25.25
C CYS A 357 4.80 -4.35 26.78
N ASN A 358 5.75 -3.65 27.40
CA ASN A 358 5.87 -3.62 28.87
C ASN A 358 4.84 -2.68 29.53
N LYS A 359 4.23 -1.78 28.76
CA LYS A 359 3.28 -0.76 29.24
C LYS A 359 1.97 -0.76 28.45
N MET A 360 1.49 -1.93 28.02
CA MET A 360 0.33 -2.05 27.11
C MET A 360 -0.91 -1.28 27.60
N THR A 361 -1.18 -1.28 28.91
CA THR A 361 -2.32 -0.57 29.51
C THR A 361 -2.27 0.94 29.26
N LYS A 362 -1.07 1.54 29.23
CA LYS A 362 -0.88 2.97 28.92
C LYS A 362 -1.26 3.30 27.46
N TYR A 363 -0.97 2.39 26.54
CA TYR A 363 -1.17 2.61 25.11
C TYR A 363 -2.56 2.17 24.62
N ARG A 364 -3.39 1.58 25.48
CA ARG A 364 -4.73 1.09 25.11
C ARG A 364 -5.60 2.18 24.48
N ALA A 365 -5.56 3.40 25.01
CA ALA A 365 -6.36 4.52 24.49
C ALA A 365 -5.88 5.01 23.10
N ILE A 366 -4.63 4.70 22.72
CA ILE A 366 -4.08 5.06 21.40
C ILE A 366 -4.40 3.93 20.42
N SER A 367 -3.95 2.72 20.73
CA SER A 367 -4.27 1.52 19.98
C SER A 367 -4.07 0.30 20.87
N PRO A 368 -5.11 -0.52 21.11
CA PRO A 368 -4.96 -1.73 21.92
C PRO A 368 -4.02 -2.77 21.30
N PHE A 369 -3.77 -2.68 19.99
CA PHE A 369 -2.89 -3.58 19.25
C PHE A 369 -1.45 -3.07 19.12
N LEU A 370 -1.11 -1.91 19.69
CA LEU A 370 0.19 -1.28 19.42
C LEU A 370 1.39 -2.18 19.78
N CYS A 371 1.30 -3.00 20.83
CA CYS A 371 2.36 -3.99 21.12
C CYS A 371 2.50 -5.01 20.00
N MET A 372 1.38 -5.59 19.53
CA MET A 372 1.36 -6.54 18.42
C MET A 372 1.95 -5.91 17.16
N ASP A 373 1.51 -4.70 16.81
CA ASP A 373 1.91 -4.00 15.60
C ASP A 373 3.41 -3.67 15.58
N MET A 374 3.92 -3.12 16.70
CA MET A 374 5.33 -2.77 16.81
C MET A 374 6.21 -4.01 16.80
N THR A 375 5.74 -5.10 17.41
CA THR A 375 6.42 -6.41 17.37
C THR A 375 6.40 -7.01 15.97
N TYR A 376 5.28 -6.90 15.26
CA TYR A 376 5.11 -7.32 13.87
C TYR A 376 6.06 -6.58 12.95
N ILE A 377 6.06 -5.24 12.98
CA ILE A 377 6.98 -4.40 12.19
C ILE A 377 8.44 -4.79 12.47
N THR A 378 8.81 -4.98 13.75
CA THR A 378 10.16 -5.40 14.13
C THR A 378 10.53 -6.75 13.52
N CYS A 379 9.63 -7.74 13.61
CA CYS A 379 9.86 -9.08 13.08
C CYS A 379 9.90 -9.08 11.54
N LEU A 380 8.98 -8.36 10.89
CA LEU A 380 8.93 -8.22 9.44
C LEU A 380 10.22 -7.61 8.88
N LEU A 381 10.71 -6.52 9.47
CA LEU A 381 11.95 -5.88 9.03
C LEU A 381 13.16 -6.80 9.23
N LYS A 382 13.28 -7.43 10.39
CA LYS A 382 14.47 -8.20 10.77
C LYS A 382 14.48 -9.63 10.28
N GLU A 383 13.45 -10.39 10.63
CA GLU A 383 13.34 -11.81 10.32
C GLU A 383 12.72 -12.05 8.94
N GLY A 384 11.85 -11.13 8.49
CA GLY A 384 11.21 -11.21 7.18
C GLY A 384 12.12 -10.74 6.06
N PHE A 385 12.47 -9.46 6.03
CA PHE A 385 13.30 -8.88 4.97
C PHE A 385 14.80 -9.03 5.21
N GLY A 386 15.24 -9.28 6.45
CA GLY A 386 16.65 -9.47 6.76
C GLY A 386 17.42 -8.16 6.97
N PHE A 387 16.74 -7.05 7.30
CA PHE A 387 17.41 -5.78 7.60
C PHE A 387 18.32 -5.89 8.83
N LYS A 388 19.44 -5.17 8.80
CA LYS A 388 20.31 -5.03 9.97
C LYS A 388 19.70 -4.02 10.96
N ASP A 389 20.06 -4.17 12.23
CA ASP A 389 19.64 -3.24 13.28
C ASP A 389 20.06 -1.80 12.99
N SER A 390 21.17 -1.60 12.27
CA SER A 390 21.71 -0.29 11.87
C SER A 390 21.14 0.26 10.55
N THR A 391 20.24 -0.47 9.87
CA THR A 391 19.69 0.03 8.61
C THR A 391 18.76 1.21 8.88
N VAL A 392 18.98 2.30 8.13
CA VAL A 392 18.20 3.53 8.26
C VAL A 392 16.95 3.47 7.39
N LEU A 393 15.81 3.79 8.00
CA LEU A 393 14.51 3.95 7.37
C LEU A 393 14.09 5.42 7.45
N GLN A 394 13.72 5.98 6.31
CA GLN A 394 13.07 7.29 6.22
C GLN A 394 11.57 7.09 6.31
N LEU A 395 10.96 7.56 7.39
CA LEU A 395 9.52 7.50 7.60
C LEU A 395 8.92 8.83 7.21
N ALA A 396 8.16 8.85 6.11
CA ALA A 396 7.52 10.04 5.60
C ALA A 396 6.10 9.72 5.13
N LYS A 397 5.12 10.49 5.61
CA LYS A 397 3.75 10.48 5.09
C LYS A 397 3.61 11.28 3.79
N LYS A 398 4.39 12.35 3.68
CA LYS A 398 4.46 13.19 2.49
C LYS A 398 5.90 13.50 2.13
N VAL A 399 6.19 13.59 0.84
CA VAL A 399 7.44 14.13 0.30
C VAL A 399 7.08 15.28 -0.62
N ASN A 400 7.64 16.47 -0.38
CA ASN A 400 7.30 17.69 -1.11
C ASN A 400 5.79 17.98 -1.14
N ASN A 401 5.13 17.80 0.01
CA ASN A 401 3.68 17.98 0.22
C ASN A 401 2.76 16.96 -0.50
N VAL A 402 3.33 15.94 -1.14
CA VAL A 402 2.59 14.88 -1.86
C VAL A 402 2.61 13.58 -1.05
N GLU A 403 1.46 12.91 -0.96
CA GLU A 403 1.28 11.65 -0.21
C GLU A 403 2.21 10.55 -0.74
N THR A 404 2.94 9.90 0.17
CA THR A 404 3.77 8.74 -0.15
C THR A 404 2.89 7.51 -0.35
N SER A 405 2.56 7.23 -1.61
CA SER A 405 1.75 6.08 -2.02
C SER A 405 2.10 5.67 -3.45
N TRP A 406 1.40 4.68 -4.00
CA TRP A 406 1.52 4.30 -5.42
C TRP A 406 0.73 5.23 -6.36
N ALA A 407 -0.16 6.08 -5.84
CA ALA A 407 -1.17 6.79 -6.64
C ALA A 407 -0.57 7.76 -7.69
N LEU A 408 0.48 8.49 -7.34
CA LEU A 408 1.15 9.40 -8.28
C LEU A 408 1.83 8.63 -9.41
N GLY A 409 2.55 7.55 -9.08
CA GLY A 409 3.19 6.68 -10.05
C GLY A 409 2.18 6.04 -11.00
N ALA A 410 1.04 5.59 -10.47
CA ALA A 410 -0.07 5.09 -11.29
C ALA A 410 -0.63 6.17 -12.22
N THR A 411 -0.74 7.40 -11.74
CA THR A 411 -1.21 8.54 -12.55
C THR A 411 -0.25 8.82 -13.71
N PHE A 412 1.07 8.80 -13.48
CA PHE A 412 2.06 8.94 -14.56
C PHE A 412 2.01 7.82 -15.58
N ASP A 413 1.94 6.57 -15.12
CA ASP A 413 1.81 5.41 -16.01
C ASP A 413 0.55 5.52 -16.88
N TYR A 414 -0.55 5.97 -16.27
CA TYR A 414 -1.81 6.19 -16.95
C TYR A 414 -1.73 7.28 -18.03
N PHE A 415 -1.15 8.44 -17.72
CA PHE A 415 -0.99 9.53 -18.68
C PHE A 415 -0.08 9.16 -19.85
N ARG A 416 1.00 8.39 -19.60
CA ARG A 416 1.86 7.89 -20.67
C ARG A 416 1.07 7.01 -21.64
N ASN A 417 0.24 6.11 -21.11
CA ASN A 417 -0.57 5.21 -21.94
C ASN A 417 -1.64 5.97 -22.76
N LEU A 418 -2.02 7.18 -22.34
CA LEU A 418 -2.99 8.02 -23.05
C LEU A 418 -2.36 9.05 -24.01
N ASN A 419 -1.03 9.08 -24.17
CA ASN A 419 -0.33 10.14 -24.92
C ASN A 419 -0.75 11.55 -24.48
N ILE A 420 -1.07 11.75 -23.20
CA ILE A 420 -1.28 13.09 -22.65
C ILE A 420 0.11 13.70 -22.48
N HIS A 421 0.57 14.32 -23.57
CA HIS A 421 1.83 15.03 -23.70
C HIS A 421 1.62 16.44 -24.23
#